data_AF-A0A7K4H1H0-F1
#
_entry.id   AF-A0A7K4H1H0-F1
#
_cell.length_a   1.000
_cell.length_b   1.000
_cell.length_c   1.000
_cell.angle_alpha   90.00
_cell.angle_beta   90.00
_cell.angle_gamma   90.00
#
_symmetry.space_group_name_H-M   'P 1'
#
loop_
_entity.id
_entity.type
_entity.pdbx_description
1 polymer ?
#
loop_
_entity_poly.entity_id
_entity_poly.type
_entity_poly.pdbx_seq_one_letter_code
_entity_poly.pdbx_strand_id
1 'polypeptide(L)'
;MYNETEKPSSEYEITINKLSNQIEELFSKIHYYQALIAEKEFQIKQLIKDNQNLIAKVQKLTHQPTPPPEPSQESYTPPTFPSNSQPYTPPTPPPIPIKQPESSFSLSEDPRINKRVCPNCGAMGFAIREVDDKSKVLSYSPRRMYAKKKECTKCRYEW
;
A
#
# COMPACT_ATOMS: atom_id res chain seq x y z
N MET A 1 68.71 30.49 -7.67
CA MET A 1 67.37 30.15 -7.15
C MET A 1 66.38 30.34 -8.28
N TYR A 2 66.07 29.28 -9.02
CA TYR A 2 65.01 29.30 -10.04
C TYR A 2 63.85 28.45 -9.51
N ASN A 3 62.69 29.09 -9.40
CA ASN A 3 61.48 28.52 -8.83
C ASN A 3 60.86 27.50 -9.79
N GLU A 4 60.49 26.33 -9.25
CA GLU A 4 59.55 25.38 -9.84
C GLU A 4 58.19 26.06 -10.06
N THR A 5 57.89 26.53 -11.28
CA THR A 5 56.56 27.06 -11.63
C THR A 5 55.80 26.23 -12.67
N GLU A 6 56.26 25.02 -13.03
CA GLU A 6 55.65 24.23 -14.12
C GLU A 6 54.57 23.22 -13.71
N LYS A 7 54.30 23.01 -12.41
CA LYS A 7 53.35 21.96 -11.96
C LYS A 7 51.84 22.28 -11.91
N PRO A 8 51.36 23.52 -11.69
CA PRO A 8 49.93 23.71 -11.42
C PRO A 8 49.03 23.51 -12.64
N SER A 9 49.53 23.70 -13.87
CA SER A 9 48.71 23.62 -15.09
C SER A 9 48.15 22.21 -15.37
N SER A 10 48.92 21.16 -15.05
CA SER A 10 48.52 19.78 -15.33
C SER A 10 47.39 19.29 -14.40
N GLU A 11 47.37 19.74 -13.14
CA GLU A 11 46.34 19.35 -12.18
C GLU A 11 44.99 20.00 -12.49
N TYR A 12 45.00 21.25 -12.95
CA TYR A 12 43.78 21.92 -13.43
C TYR A 12 43.22 21.23 -14.68
N GLU A 13 44.07 20.81 -15.62
CA GLU A 13 43.64 20.10 -16.81
C GLU A 13 42.99 18.74 -16.49
N ILE A 14 43.58 17.98 -15.56
CA ILE A 14 42.99 16.74 -15.04
C ILE A 14 41.62 17.01 -14.41
N THR A 15 41.52 18.07 -13.63
CA THR A 15 40.26 18.46 -12.96
C THR A 15 39.19 18.88 -13.95
N ILE A 16 39.56 19.67 -14.97
CA ILE A 16 38.67 20.09 -16.05
C ILE A 16 38.12 18.86 -16.80
N ASN A 17 39.00 17.92 -17.16
CA ASN A 17 38.58 16.70 -17.85
C ASN A 17 37.64 15.85 -16.98
N LYS A 18 37.93 15.71 -15.69
CA LYS A 18 37.06 15.00 -14.74
C LYS A 18 35.68 15.65 -14.62
N LEU A 19 35.63 16.97 -14.50
CA LEU A 19 34.37 17.71 -14.42
C LEU A 19 33.59 17.62 -15.74
N SER A 20 34.27 17.69 -16.89
CA SER A 20 33.65 17.52 -18.21
C SER A 20 32.95 16.16 -18.33
N ASN A 21 33.64 15.08 -17.93
CA ASN A 21 33.06 13.73 -17.95
C ASN A 21 31.84 13.61 -17.02
N GLN A 22 31.89 14.23 -15.83
CA GLN A 22 30.74 14.25 -14.91
C GLN A 22 29.56 15.02 -15.49
N ILE A 23 29.82 16.13 -16.18
CA ILE A 23 28.80 16.93 -16.86
C ILE A 23 28.13 16.09 -17.96
N GLU A 24 28.90 15.39 -18.79
CA GLU A 24 28.36 14.50 -19.83
C GLU A 24 27.51 13.35 -19.26
N GLU A 25 27.96 12.74 -18.16
CA GLU A 25 27.21 11.69 -17.48
C GLU A 25 25.86 12.22 -16.94
N LEU A 26 25.89 13.41 -16.32
CA LEU A 26 24.68 14.06 -15.81
C LEU A 26 23.73 14.45 -16.93
N PHE A 27 24.22 14.98 -18.05
CA PHE A 27 23.39 15.26 -19.22
C PHE A 27 22.75 13.99 -19.78
N SER A 28 23.50 12.90 -19.85
CA SER A 28 22.98 11.59 -20.27
C SER A 28 21.84 11.12 -19.36
N LYS A 29 22.01 11.27 -18.03
CA LYS A 29 20.96 10.94 -17.05
C LYS A 29 19.73 11.84 -17.19
N ILE A 30 19.92 13.13 -17.40
CA ILE A 30 18.82 14.09 -17.61
C ILE A 30 17.99 13.67 -18.82
N HIS A 31 18.62 13.38 -19.96
CA HIS A 31 17.92 12.92 -21.16
C HIS A 31 17.18 11.60 -20.94
N TYR A 32 17.80 10.65 -20.23
CA TYR A 32 17.15 9.40 -19.88
C TYR A 32 15.89 9.62 -19.03
N TYR A 33 15.96 10.44 -17.98
CA TYR A 33 14.81 10.70 -17.13
C TYR A 33 13.72 11.51 -17.84
N GLN A 34 14.07 12.43 -18.75
CA GLN A 34 13.11 13.12 -19.58
C GLN A 34 12.32 12.16 -20.48
N ALA A 35 13.00 11.20 -21.11
CA ALA A 35 12.34 10.18 -21.93
C ALA A 35 11.41 9.29 -21.08
N LEU A 36 11.85 8.90 -19.88
CA LEU A 36 11.04 8.11 -18.95
C LEU A 36 9.78 8.88 -18.49
N ILE A 37 9.91 10.18 -18.21
CA ILE A 37 8.77 11.05 -17.86
C ILE A 37 7.77 11.07 -19.00
N ALA A 38 8.22 11.31 -20.25
CA ALA A 38 7.34 11.35 -21.41
C ALA A 38 6.57 10.03 -21.61
N GLU A 39 7.24 8.89 -21.44
CA GLU A 39 6.61 7.57 -21.50
C GLU A 39 5.54 7.38 -20.41
N LYS A 40 5.84 7.79 -19.17
CA LYS A 40 4.87 7.71 -18.07
C LYS A 40 3.70 8.66 -18.23
N GLU A 41 3.91 9.85 -18.78
CA GLU A 41 2.82 10.77 -19.13
C GLU A 41 1.90 10.19 -20.21
N PHE A 42 2.47 9.50 -21.21
CA PHE A 42 1.68 8.80 -22.22
C PHE A 42 0.83 7.68 -21.59
N GLN A 43 1.43 6.87 -20.71
CA GLN A 43 0.72 5.83 -19.98
C GLN A 43 -0.43 6.38 -19.12
N ILE A 44 -0.20 7.51 -18.42
CA ILE A 44 -1.23 8.19 -17.62
C ILE A 44 -2.39 8.63 -18.52
N LYS A 45 -2.11 9.26 -19.66
CA LYS A 45 -3.15 9.70 -20.61
C LYS A 45 -4.00 8.53 -21.10
N GLN A 46 -3.37 7.40 -21.40
CA GLN A 46 -4.08 6.19 -21.84
C GLN A 46 -5.00 5.66 -20.73
N LEU A 47 -4.49 5.53 -19.50
CA LEU A 47 -5.30 5.05 -18.36
C LEU A 47 -6.45 6.00 -18.00
N ILE A 48 -6.27 7.31 -18.16
CA ILE A 48 -7.35 8.29 -17.98
C ILE A 48 -8.46 8.05 -19.00
N LYS A 49 -8.10 7.89 -20.27
CA LYS A 49 -9.06 7.61 -21.35
C LYS A 49 -9.83 6.31 -21.10
N ASP A 50 -9.14 5.26 -20.69
CA ASP A 50 -9.76 3.96 -20.42
C ASP A 50 -10.70 4.03 -19.20
N ASN A 51 -10.30 4.74 -18.14
CA ASN A 51 -11.17 5.00 -16.99
C ASN A 51 -12.41 5.80 -17.37
N GLN A 52 -12.29 6.84 -18.20
CA GLN A 52 -13.44 7.60 -18.68
C GLN A 52 -14.42 6.73 -19.47
N ASN A 53 -13.90 5.83 -20.32
CA ASN A 53 -14.73 4.88 -21.07
C ASN A 53 -15.48 3.92 -20.14
N LEU A 54 -14.77 3.36 -19.15
CA LEU A 54 -15.38 2.46 -18.15
C LEU A 54 -16.46 3.17 -17.33
N ILE A 55 -16.22 4.41 -16.89
CA ILE A 55 -17.22 5.23 -16.19
C ILE A 55 -18.46 5.41 -17.06
N ALA A 56 -18.29 5.77 -18.34
CA ALA A 56 -19.40 5.92 -19.26
C ALA A 56 -20.18 4.59 -19.46
N LYS A 57 -19.48 3.45 -19.50
CA LYS A 57 -20.12 2.13 -19.60
C LYS A 57 -20.91 1.76 -18.34
N VAL A 58 -20.36 2.03 -17.16
CA VAL A 58 -21.04 1.82 -15.88
C VAL A 58 -22.29 2.69 -15.77
N GLN A 59 -22.21 3.96 -16.19
CA GLN A 59 -23.38 4.85 -16.23
C GLN A 59 -24.48 4.29 -17.14
N LYS A 60 -24.15 3.79 -18.34
CA LYS A 60 -25.15 3.17 -19.23
C LYS A 60 -25.84 1.95 -18.61
N LEU A 61 -25.11 1.13 -17.86
CA LEU A 61 -25.66 -0.07 -17.21
C LEU A 61 -26.52 0.27 -15.98
N THR A 62 -26.18 1.33 -15.25
CA THR A 62 -26.93 1.76 -14.05
C THR A 62 -28.23 2.50 -14.37
N HIS A 63 -28.42 2.99 -15.60
CA HIS A 63 -29.68 3.59 -16.05
C HIS A 63 -30.67 2.57 -16.67
N GLN A 64 -30.50 1.27 -16.43
CA GLN A 64 -31.54 0.31 -16.75
C GLN A 64 -32.75 0.59 -15.85
N PRO A 65 -33.94 0.92 -16.38
CA PRO A 65 -35.09 1.27 -15.57
C PRO A 65 -35.47 0.06 -14.70
N THR A 66 -35.34 0.21 -13.38
CA THR A 66 -36.01 -0.68 -12.43
C THR A 66 -37.51 -0.62 -12.72
N PRO A 67 -38.19 -1.77 -12.91
CA PRO A 67 -39.65 -1.77 -13.00
C PRO A 67 -40.23 -1.09 -11.74
N PRO A 68 -41.34 -0.33 -11.85
CA PRO A 68 -41.91 0.40 -10.73
C PRO A 68 -42.19 -0.52 -9.54
N PRO A 69 -41.94 -0.09 -8.29
CA PRO A 69 -42.34 -0.85 -7.12
C PRO A 69 -43.87 -0.98 -7.10
N GLU A 70 -44.33 -2.23 -7.15
CA GLU A 70 -45.73 -2.60 -7.00
C GLU A 70 -46.22 -2.23 -5.58
N PRO A 71 -47.37 -1.54 -5.44
CA PRO A 71 -47.88 -1.14 -4.13
C PRO A 71 -48.50 -2.35 -3.44
N SER A 72 -47.72 -3.05 -2.62
CA SER A 72 -48.27 -4.01 -1.66
C SER A 72 -48.78 -3.27 -0.44
N GLN A 73 -50.09 -3.37 -0.25
CA GLN A 73 -50.88 -2.77 0.80
C GLN A 73 -50.51 -3.27 2.20
N GLU A 74 -50.86 -2.43 3.16
CA GLU A 74 -50.81 -2.57 4.61
C GLU A 74 -51.30 -3.94 5.11
N SER A 75 -50.68 -4.50 6.16
CA SER A 75 -51.25 -4.46 7.52
C SER A 75 -50.69 -5.55 8.47
N TYR A 76 -50.60 -5.16 9.74
CA TYR A 76 -50.56 -5.94 10.99
C TYR A 76 -49.20 -6.41 11.56
N THR A 77 -48.80 -5.72 12.63
CA THR A 77 -48.02 -6.24 13.79
C THR A 77 -49.00 -6.81 14.84
N PRO A 78 -48.56 -7.30 16.02
CA PRO A 78 -47.84 -8.55 16.34
C PRO A 78 -48.65 -9.42 17.34
N PRO A 79 -48.12 -10.56 17.85
CA PRO A 79 -47.65 -10.49 19.23
C PRO A 79 -46.39 -11.31 19.59
N THR A 80 -45.66 -10.69 20.50
CA THR A 80 -44.68 -11.16 21.50
C THR A 80 -44.84 -12.60 21.98
N PHE A 81 -43.74 -13.36 21.96
CA PHE A 81 -43.51 -14.51 22.85
C PHE A 81 -42.24 -14.27 23.68
N PRO A 82 -42.26 -14.55 25.01
CA PRO A 82 -41.11 -14.40 25.88
C PRO A 82 -40.32 -15.71 26.01
N SER A 83 -39.15 -15.61 26.66
CA SER A 83 -38.32 -16.70 27.18
C SER A 83 -37.34 -17.29 26.14
N ASN A 84 -36.04 -17.46 26.41
CA ASN A 84 -35.40 -17.77 27.69
C ASN A 84 -33.91 -17.43 27.58
N SER A 85 -33.36 -16.70 28.55
CA SER A 85 -31.93 -16.42 28.67
C SER A 85 -31.26 -17.53 29.48
N GLN A 86 -30.37 -18.29 28.85
CA GLN A 86 -29.37 -19.08 29.59
C GLN A 86 -27.95 -18.63 29.24
N PRO A 87 -27.09 -18.40 30.23
CA PRO A 87 -25.68 -18.12 30.04
C PRO A 87 -24.88 -19.42 29.88
N TYR A 88 -24.35 -19.66 28.68
CA TYR A 88 -23.31 -20.67 28.49
C TYR A 88 -21.94 -20.00 28.49
N THR A 89 -21.17 -20.30 29.53
CA THR A 89 -19.75 -20.01 29.65
C THR A 89 -18.95 -20.72 28.55
N PRO A 90 -18.00 -20.05 27.88
CA PRO A 90 -17.06 -20.74 27.01
C PRO A 90 -16.01 -21.51 27.84
N PRO A 91 -15.67 -22.77 27.47
CA PRO A 91 -14.58 -23.50 28.10
C PRO A 91 -13.22 -23.00 27.61
N THR A 92 -12.31 -22.78 28.56
CA THR A 92 -10.90 -22.48 28.38
C THR A 92 -10.15 -23.67 27.76
N PRO A 93 -9.45 -23.52 26.62
CA PRO A 93 -8.47 -24.51 26.19
C PRO A 93 -7.10 -24.30 26.87
N PRO A 94 -6.31 -25.38 27.08
CA PRO A 94 -5.05 -25.38 27.85
C PRO A 94 -3.89 -24.68 27.11
N PRO A 95 -2.80 -24.30 27.83
CA PRO A 95 -1.63 -23.66 27.23
C PRO A 95 -0.82 -24.68 26.41
N ILE A 96 -0.68 -24.43 25.11
CA ILE A 96 0.19 -25.22 24.23
C ILE A 96 1.60 -24.58 24.21
N PRO A 97 2.68 -25.37 24.38
CA PRO A 97 4.05 -24.86 24.41
C PRO A 97 4.50 -24.28 23.06
N ILE A 98 5.02 -23.05 23.11
CA ILE A 98 5.63 -22.36 21.97
C ILE A 98 6.98 -23.02 21.68
N LYS A 99 7.07 -23.78 20.58
CA LYS A 99 8.35 -24.03 19.90
C LYS A 99 8.47 -23.01 18.77
N GLN A 100 9.49 -22.16 18.88
CA GLN A 100 9.94 -21.26 17.82
C GLN A 100 10.25 -22.06 16.55
N PRO A 101 9.98 -21.48 15.39
CA PRO A 101 10.88 -21.56 14.26
C PRO A 101 11.55 -20.20 14.09
N GLU A 102 12.87 -20.22 14.21
CA GLU A 102 13.75 -19.25 13.61
C GLU A 102 13.39 -19.15 12.12
N SER A 103 12.82 -18.02 11.73
CA SER A 103 12.64 -17.70 10.32
C SER A 103 13.24 -16.32 10.09
N SER A 104 14.48 -16.35 9.64
CA SER A 104 15.14 -15.31 8.87
C SER A 104 14.22 -14.85 7.74
N PHE A 105 13.47 -13.78 7.95
CA PHE A 105 12.74 -13.11 6.89
C PHE A 105 13.54 -11.93 6.38
N SER A 106 13.98 -12.08 5.13
CA SER A 106 14.60 -11.09 4.27
C SER A 106 13.86 -9.76 4.31
N LEU A 107 14.62 -8.70 4.61
CA LEU A 107 14.20 -7.30 4.53
C LEU A 107 13.94 -6.94 3.06
N SER A 108 12.67 -6.97 2.65
CA SER A 108 12.21 -6.13 1.55
C SER A 108 11.92 -4.75 2.15
N GLU A 109 12.87 -3.83 2.04
CA GLU A 109 12.69 -2.42 2.34
C GLU A 109 11.71 -1.81 1.32
N ASP A 110 10.41 -1.88 1.64
CA ASP A 110 9.41 -1.05 1.01
C ASP A 110 9.58 0.40 1.53
N PRO A 111 9.94 1.38 0.69
CA PRO A 111 10.20 2.76 1.10
C PRO A 111 8.98 3.48 1.72
N ARG A 112 7.80 2.84 1.76
CA ARG A 112 6.59 3.33 2.44
C ARG A 112 6.53 3.04 3.94
N ILE A 113 7.46 2.24 4.50
CA ILE A 113 7.47 1.87 5.92
C ILE A 113 7.88 3.04 6.83
N ASN A 114 8.58 4.04 6.29
CA ASN A 114 9.23 5.11 7.07
C ASN A 114 8.32 6.22 7.66
N LYS A 115 6.99 6.04 7.70
CA LYS A 115 6.06 7.06 8.28
C LYS A 115 4.94 6.52 9.17
N ARG A 116 4.90 5.21 9.45
CA ARG A 116 3.80 4.63 10.22
C ARG A 116 4.10 4.75 11.72
N VAL A 117 3.15 5.26 12.50
CA VAL A 117 3.22 5.40 13.97
C VAL A 117 2.02 4.69 14.59
N CYS A 118 2.26 3.91 15.64
CA CYS A 118 1.20 3.24 16.39
C CYS A 118 0.40 4.27 17.20
N PRO A 119 -0.93 4.33 17.05
CA PRO A 119 -1.75 5.31 17.76
C PRO A 119 -1.84 5.05 19.28
N ASN A 120 -1.54 3.82 19.73
CA ASN A 120 -1.65 3.44 21.13
C ASN A 120 -0.35 3.69 21.93
N CYS A 121 0.82 3.44 21.34
CA CYS A 121 2.10 3.52 22.06
C CYS A 121 3.20 4.34 21.37
N GLY A 122 2.92 4.95 20.22
CA GLY A 122 3.88 5.80 19.49
C GLY A 122 5.02 5.04 18.82
N ALA A 123 5.03 3.70 18.83
CA ALA A 123 6.04 2.91 18.15
C ALA A 123 6.00 3.13 16.62
N MET A 124 7.16 3.17 15.97
CA MET A 124 7.29 3.56 14.56
C MET A 124 8.10 2.54 13.74
N GLY A 125 7.96 2.62 12.41
CA GLY A 125 8.74 1.82 11.45
C GLY A 125 8.48 0.33 11.56
N PHE A 126 9.52 -0.46 11.81
CA PHE A 126 9.49 -1.93 11.91
C PHE A 126 8.57 -2.48 13.02
N ALA A 127 8.16 -1.63 13.97
CA ALA A 127 7.21 -2.02 15.01
C ALA A 127 5.77 -2.16 14.52
N ILE A 128 5.49 -1.88 13.24
CA ILE A 128 4.14 -1.94 12.65
C ILE A 128 4.16 -2.95 11.50
N ARG A 129 3.34 -4.00 11.63
CA ARG A 129 3.19 -5.05 10.61
C ARG A 129 1.81 -4.98 9.99
N GLU A 130 1.70 -5.40 8.73
CA GLU A 130 0.41 -5.66 8.09
C GLU A 130 -0.01 -7.11 8.32
N VAL A 131 -1.25 -7.32 8.73
CA VAL A 131 -1.84 -8.63 9.00
C VAL A 131 -3.22 -8.69 8.32
N ASP A 132 -3.61 -9.88 7.86
CA ASP A 132 -4.93 -10.09 7.27
C ASP A 132 -6.04 -10.01 8.33
N ASP A 133 -7.03 -9.16 8.07
CA ASP A 133 -8.27 -9.06 8.82
C ASP A 133 -9.26 -10.13 8.34
N LYS A 134 -9.23 -11.29 9.02
CA LYS A 134 -10.11 -12.42 8.71
C LYS A 134 -11.60 -12.13 8.90
N SER A 135 -11.97 -11.01 9.53
CA SER A 135 -13.37 -10.59 9.68
C SER A 135 -13.92 -9.92 8.41
N LYS A 136 -13.05 -9.41 7.52
CA LYS A 136 -13.45 -8.70 6.30
C LYS A 136 -12.89 -9.40 5.07
N VAL A 137 -13.76 -10.15 4.39
CA VAL A 137 -13.42 -10.82 3.13
C VAL A 137 -13.68 -9.87 1.96
N LEU A 138 -12.66 -9.61 1.15
CA LEU A 138 -12.76 -8.79 -0.06
C LEU A 138 -13.26 -9.60 -1.27
N SER A 139 -12.81 -10.84 -1.41
CA SER A 139 -13.20 -11.73 -2.52
C SER A 139 -13.06 -13.20 -2.14
N TYR A 140 -13.84 -14.08 -2.78
CA TYR A 140 -13.85 -15.53 -2.56
C TYR A 140 -13.24 -16.35 -3.70
N SER A 141 -12.86 -15.77 -4.85
CA SER A 141 -12.39 -16.52 -6.03
C SER A 141 -11.12 -15.92 -6.65
N PRO A 142 -10.08 -16.74 -6.97
CA PRO A 142 -9.98 -18.20 -6.80
C PRO A 142 -9.57 -18.64 -5.37
N ARG A 143 -9.20 -17.70 -4.49
CA ARG A 143 -8.91 -17.91 -3.06
C ARG A 143 -9.55 -16.80 -2.24
N ARG A 144 -9.84 -17.05 -0.96
CA ARG A 144 -10.31 -16.01 -0.04
C ARG A 144 -9.24 -14.94 0.13
N MET A 145 -9.57 -13.71 -0.23
CA MET A 145 -8.75 -12.53 -0.01
C MET A 145 -9.33 -11.73 1.14
N TYR A 146 -8.51 -11.41 2.12
CA TYR A 146 -8.91 -10.65 3.31
C TYR A 146 -8.46 -9.20 3.18
N ALA A 147 -9.16 -8.29 3.86
CA ALA A 147 -8.66 -6.93 4.02
C ALA A 147 -7.39 -6.94 4.85
N LYS A 148 -6.52 -5.94 4.68
CA LYS A 148 -5.32 -5.78 5.51
C LYS A 148 -5.60 -4.80 6.64
N LYS A 149 -5.14 -5.15 7.85
CA LYS A 149 -5.04 -4.25 9.01
C LYS A 149 -3.58 -4.13 9.45
N LYS A 150 -3.28 -3.15 10.28
CA LYS A 150 -1.96 -2.94 10.89
C LYS A 150 -1.98 -3.42 12.32
N GLU A 151 -0.92 -4.08 12.76
CA GLU A 151 -0.70 -4.49 14.14
C GLU A 151 0.62 -3.89 14.65
N CYS A 152 0.59 -3.33 15.85
CA CYS A 152 1.81 -2.94 16.54
C CYS A 152 2.42 -4.13 17.28
N THR A 153 3.66 -4.49 16.94
CA THR A 153 4.36 -5.61 17.60
C THR A 153 4.74 -5.32 19.05
N LYS A 154 4.79 -4.04 19.46
CA LYS A 154 5.09 -3.65 20.85
C LYS A 154 3.88 -3.77 21.78
N CYS A 155 2.72 -3.23 21.38
CA CYS A 155 1.54 -3.14 22.25
C CYS A 155 0.35 -3.99 21.79
N ARG A 156 0.47 -4.73 20.68
CA ARG A 156 -0.57 -5.60 20.10
C ARG A 156 -1.86 -4.88 19.68
N TYR A 157 -1.81 -3.55 19.59
CA TYR A 157 -2.94 -2.77 19.07
C TYR A 157 -3.08 -2.96 17.57
N GLU A 158 -4.31 -3.21 17.12
CA GLU A 158 -4.67 -3.46 15.73
C GLU A 158 -5.56 -2.31 15.19
N TRP A 159 -5.29 -1.84 13.97
CA TRP A 159 -6.07 -0.77 13.33
C TRP A 159 -6.01 -0.76 11.79
#